data_AF-A0A4Q0XW29-F1
#
_entry.id   AF-A0A4Q0XW29-F1
#
_cell.length_a   1.000
_cell.length_b   1.000
_cell.length_c   1.000
_cell.angle_alpha   90.00
_cell.angle_beta   90.00
_cell.angle_gamma   90.00
#
_symmetry.space_group_name_H-M   'P 1'
#
loop_
_entity.id
_entity.type
_entity.pdbx_description
1 polymer ?
#
loop_
_entity_poly.entity_id
_entity_poly.type
_entity_poly.pdbx_seq_one_letter_code
_entity_poly.pdbx_strand_id
1 'polypeptide(L)' 'MSIPSFRKLEKDLEVNKTTLHNWKKNRPKLYEFIIDSYRDKEILKNHLNFMIEQKKYIEEEIDLTKKVL' A
#
# COMPACT_ATOMS: atom_id res chain seq x y z
N MET A 1 -3.17 -9.89 1.36
CA MET A 1 -3.52 -8.67 0.61
C MET A 1 -5.03 -8.62 0.52
N SER A 2 -5.67 -7.64 1.17
CA SER A 2 -7.14 -7.53 1.11
C SER A 2 -7.52 -6.44 0.10
N ILE A 3 -8.42 -6.79 -0.81
CA ILE A 3 -9.05 -5.81 -1.70
C ILE A 3 -9.72 -4.76 -0.82
N PRO A 4 -9.55 -3.44 -1.09
CA PRO A 4 -10.19 -2.41 -0.28
C PRO A 4 -11.71 -2.62 -0.24
N SER A 5 -12.31 -2.43 0.93
CA SER A 5 -13.75 -2.53 1.06
C SER A 5 -14.45 -1.44 0.23
N PHE A 6 -15.68 -1.70 -0.22
CA PHE A 6 -16.47 -0.68 -0.93
C PHE A 6 -16.57 0.63 -0.13
N ARG A 7 -16.80 0.52 1.19
CA ARG A 7 -16.86 1.69 2.10
C ARG A 7 -15.56 2.51 2.10
N LYS A 8 -14.41 1.82 2.02
CA LYS A 8 -13.10 2.47 1.93
C LYS A 8 -12.95 3.19 0.59
N LEU A 9 -13.33 2.55 -0.52
CA LEU A 9 -13.29 3.16 -1.85
C LEU A 9 -14.21 4.37 -1.95
N GLU A 10 -15.43 4.30 -1.39
CA GLU A 10 -16.36 5.43 -1.36
C GLU A 10 -15.75 6.64 -0.66
N LYS A 11 -15.14 6.41 0.51
CA LYS A 11 -14.49 7.47 1.28
C LYS A 11 -13.26 8.04 0.57
N ASP A 12 -12.34 7.16 0.15
CA ASP A 12 -11.04 7.57 -0.38
C ASP A 12 -11.14 8.20 -1.77
N LEU A 13 -12.18 7.85 -2.56
CA LEU A 13 -12.41 8.41 -3.90
C LEU A 13 -13.53 9.46 -3.92
N GLU A 14 -14.15 9.74 -2.78
CA GLU A 14 -15.28 10.69 -2.64
C GLU A 14 -16.44 10.40 -3.62
N VAL A 15 -16.78 9.11 -3.75
CA VAL A 15 -17.89 8.64 -4.59
C VAL A 15 -18.88 7.80 -3.80
N ASN A 16 -20.09 7.65 -4.32
CA ASN A 16 -21.10 6.77 -3.74
C ASN A 16 -21.04 5.34 -4.29
N LYS A 17 -21.70 4.43 -3.58
CA LYS A 17 -21.84 3.01 -3.93
C LYS A 17 -22.35 2.79 -5.36
N THR A 18 -23.32 3.58 -5.82
CA THR A 18 -23.88 3.47 -7.17
C THR A 18 -22.82 3.73 -8.24
N THR A 19 -21.97 4.73 -8.02
CA THR A 19 -20.85 5.08 -8.92
C THR A 19 -19.85 3.93 -9.00
N LEU A 20 -19.46 3.36 -7.85
CA LEU A 20 -18.56 2.20 -7.82
C LEU A 20 -19.17 0.98 -8.53
N HIS A 21 -20.46 0.70 -8.34
CA HIS A 21 -21.14 -0.37 -9.07
C HIS A 21 -21.15 -0.11 -10.59
N ASN A 22 -21.41 1.12 -11.01
CA ASN A 22 -21.38 1.51 -12.42
C ASN A 22 -19.99 1.37 -13.02
N TRP A 23 -18.93 1.72 -12.30
CA TRP A 23 -17.56 1.50 -12.76
C TRP A 23 -17.25 0.01 -12.87
N LYS A 24 -17.58 -0.80 -11.85
CA LYS A 24 -17.35 -2.25 -11.90
C LYS A 24 -18.08 -2.92 -13.08
N LYS A 25 -19.31 -2.48 -13.38
CA LYS A 25 -20.13 -3.06 -14.46
C LYS A 25 -19.75 -2.53 -15.85
N ASN A 26 -19.68 -1.21 -16.00
CA ASN A 26 -19.62 -0.55 -17.31
C ASN A 26 -18.21 -0.06 -17.66
N ARG A 27 -17.29 0.02 -16.69
CA ARG A 27 -15.88 0.41 -16.88
C ARG A 27 -14.95 -0.53 -16.12
N PRO A 28 -15.00 -1.85 -16.37
CA PRO A 28 -14.29 -2.84 -15.55
C PRO A 28 -12.78 -2.60 -15.48
N LYS A 29 -12.14 -2.16 -16.58
CA LYS A 29 -10.72 -1.80 -16.60
C LYS A 29 -10.36 -0.64 -15.67
N LEU A 30 -11.23 0.38 -15.57
CA LEU A 30 -11.04 1.48 -14.63
C LEU A 30 -11.15 0.97 -13.19
N TYR A 31 -12.16 0.16 -12.92
CA TYR A 31 -12.36 -0.41 -11.59
C TYR A 31 -11.16 -1.28 -11.18
N GLU A 32 -10.68 -2.15 -12.07
CA GLU A 32 -9.49 -2.98 -11.85
C GLU A 32 -8.24 -2.14 -11.61
N PHE A 33 -7.97 -1.15 -12.47
CA PHE A 33 -6.85 -0.22 -12.29
C PHE A 33 -6.86 0.47 -10.92
N ILE A 34 -8.05 0.90 -10.46
CA ILE A 34 -8.21 1.46 -9.12
C ILE A 34 -7.84 0.40 -8.07
N ILE A 35 -8.40 -0.80 -8.11
CA ILE A 35 -8.08 -1.85 -7.13
C ILE A 35 -6.57 -2.17 -7.10
N ASP A 36 -5.94 -2.30 -8.26
CA ASP A 36 -4.51 -2.59 -8.38
C ASP A 36 -3.65 -1.48 -7.77
N SER A 37 -4.03 -0.21 -7.95
CA SER A 37 -3.30 0.92 -7.32
C SER A 37 -3.28 0.85 -5.78
N TYR A 38 -4.33 0.31 -5.14
CA TYR A 38 -4.35 0.10 -3.69
C TYR A 38 -3.41 -1.03 -3.29
N ARG A 39 -3.35 -2.09 -4.09
CA ARG A 39 -2.43 -3.22 -3.88
C ARG A 39 -0.98 -2.77 -4.01
N ASP A 40 -0.66 -2.02 -5.05
CA ASP A 40 0.68 -1.49 -5.29
C ASP A 40 1.12 -0.58 -4.15
N LYS A 41 0.22 0.29 -3.66
CA LYS A 41 0.48 1.13 -2.49
C LYS A 41 0.79 0.33 -1.23
N GLU A 42 0.08 -0.78 -0.99
CA GLU A 42 0.33 -1.68 0.15
C GLU A 42 1.71 -2.33 0.03
N ILE A 43 2.06 -2.82 -1.17
CA ILE A 43 3.38 -3.42 -1.45
C ILE A 43 4.49 -2.40 -1.23
N LEU A 44 4.34 -1.18 -1.75
CA LEU A 44 5.32 -0.11 -1.56
C LEU A 44 5.52 0.23 -0.08
N LYS A 45 4.43 0.26 0.70
CA LYS A 45 4.51 0.50 2.15
C LYS A 45 5.26 -0.63 2.86
N ASN A 46 5.02 -1.88 2.48
CA ASN A 46 5.70 -3.04 3.06
C ASN A 46 7.21 -3.02 2.73
N HIS A 47 7.58 -2.72 1.48
CA HIS A 47 8.98 -2.56 1.08
C HIS A 47 9.66 -1.43 1.84
N LEU A 48 8.98 -0.29 2.00
CA LEU A 48 9.51 0.84 2.77
C LEU A 48 9.77 0.45 4.22
N ASN A 49 8.82 -0.23 4.87
CA ASN A 49 9.00 -0.70 6.25
C ASN A 49 10.19 -1.66 6.37
N PHE A 50 10.31 -2.60 5.43
CA PHE A 50 11.45 -3.51 5.38
C PHE A 50 12.78 -2.76 5.25
N MET A 51 12.86 -1.76 4.37
CA MET A 51 14.07 -0.93 4.21
C MET A 51 14.41 -0.16 5.50
N ILE A 52 13.41 0.33 6.23
CA ILE A 52 13.62 0.99 7.52
C ILE A 52 14.17 0.01 8.56
N GLU A 53 13.66 -1.23 8.61
CA GLU A 53 14.19 -2.27 9.49
C GLU A 53 15.63 -2.64 9.14
N GLN A 54 15.93 -2.86 7.85
CA GLN A 54 17.30 -3.13 7.38
C GLN A 54 18.26 -1.99 7.74
N LYS A 55 17.81 -0.74 7.59
CA LYS A 55 18.61 0.43 8.00
C LYS A 55 18.96 0.37 9.49
N LYS A 56 17.99 0.07 10.36
CA LYS A 56 18.23 -0.02 11.81
C LYS A 56 19.26 -1.09 12.15
N TYR A 57 19.15 -2.27 11.55
CA TYR A 57 20.14 -3.34 11.76
C TYR A 57 21.55 -2.90 11.35
N ILE A 58 21.69 -2.21 10.21
CA ILE A 58 23.00 -1.69 9.77
C ILE A 58 23.54 -0.65 10.75
N GLU A 59 22.70 0.27 11.25
CA GLU A 59 23.10 1.27 12.24
C GLU A 59 23.56 0.62 13.56
N GLU A 60 22.85 -0.40 14.03
CA GLU A 60 23.23 -1.19 15.22
C GLU A 60 24.59 -1.90 15.04
N GLU A 61 24.81 -2.53 13.89
CA GLU A 61 26.08 -3.21 13.57
C GLU A 61 27.26 -2.23 13.48
N ILE A 62 27.04 -1.05 12.89
CA ILE A 62 28.05 0.02 12.86
C ILE A 62 28.43 0.44 14.27
N ASP A 63 27.44 0.63 15.15
CA ASP A 63 27.67 1.06 16.52
C ASP A 63 28.35 -0.02 17.37
N LEU A 64 28.06 -1.30 17.14
CA LEU A 64 28.78 -2.41 17.76
C LEU A 64 30.25 -2.44 17.30
N THR A 65 30.48 -2.30 15.99
CA THR A 65 31.85 -2.31 15.42
C THR A 65 32.70 -1.18 15.98
N LYS A 66 32.13 0.03 16.13
CA LYS A 66 32.82 1.19 16.73
C LYS A 66 33.19 1.02 18.20
N LYS A 67 32.52 0.13 18.94
CA LYS A 67 32.82 -0.15 20.35
C LYS A 67 33.91 -1.19 20.53
N VAL A 68 34.15 -2.02 19.50
CA VAL A 68 35.15 -3.09 19.51
C VAL A 68 36.52 -2.58 19.04
N LEU A 69 36.54 -1.55 18.20
CA LEU A 69 37.74 -0.81 17.78
C LEU A 69 38.10 0.31 18.77
#